data_AF-A0AAD9P4J0-F1
#
_entry.id   AF-A0AAD9P4J0-F1
#
_cell.length_a   1.000
_cell.length_b   1.000
_cell.length_c   1.000
_cell.angle_alpha   90.00
_cell.angle_beta   90.00
_cell.angle_gamma   90.00
#
_symmetry.space_group_name_H-M   'P 1'
#
loop_
_entity.id
_entity.type
_entity.pdbx_description
1 polymer ?
#
loop_
_entity_poly.entity_id
_entity_poly.type
_entity_poly.pdbx_seq_one_letter_code
_entity_poly.pdbx_strand_id
1 'polypeptide(L)'
;MSWLQLVACPVFAERRQWLSLSNVRHQEAEAAEDDQEEGGEDEEKKANLRPVIDPRDNFVNAVWFVHIRVLGVIAYELTYRGVPVWVPYRRNFKGRRLPEKTRKTCINVDLLNQFISPETGEVISYTKTGLCQMQHKKLLIAVAQAYDQGTIEMPVPFRQYDYSQYYPTAKEQTKSKTQQQ
;
A
#
# COMPACT_ATOMS: atom_id res chain seq x y z
N MET A 1 59.51 -14.97 36.49
CA MET A 1 58.70 -14.89 37.72
C MET A 1 58.43 -13.41 37.94
N SER A 2 57.38 -12.84 37.35
CA SER A 2 56.04 -12.82 37.93
C SER A 2 55.05 -12.49 36.82
N TRP A 3 54.01 -13.32 36.73
CA TRP A 3 52.85 -13.14 35.86
C TRP A 3 51.86 -12.25 36.59
N LEU A 4 51.35 -11.20 35.94
CA LEU A 4 50.13 -10.51 36.36
C LEU A 4 49.18 -10.40 35.16
N GLN A 5 48.03 -11.05 35.35
CA GLN A 5 46.81 -11.13 34.53
C GLN A 5 46.51 -9.85 33.73
N LEU A 6 46.26 -9.89 32.42
CA LEU A 6 45.06 -10.44 31.73
C LEU A 6 43.75 -10.13 32.45
N VAL A 7 43.26 -8.90 32.27
CA VAL A 7 41.85 -8.58 32.53
C VAL A 7 41.04 -9.13 31.36
N ALA A 8 40.37 -10.25 31.63
CA ALA A 8 39.43 -10.89 30.72
C ALA A 8 38.26 -9.94 30.42
N CYS A 9 38.08 -9.56 29.16
CA CYS A 9 36.77 -9.14 28.67
C CYS A 9 35.85 -10.36 28.69
N PRO A 10 34.72 -10.34 29.42
CA PRO A 10 33.77 -11.44 29.39
C PRO A 10 33.11 -11.51 28.01
N VAL A 11 33.43 -12.61 27.32
CA VAL A 11 32.54 -13.43 26.48
C VAL A 11 31.06 -13.04 26.70
N PHE A 12 30.38 -12.46 25.72
CA PHE A 12 29.64 -13.19 24.68
C PHE A 12 28.81 -14.37 25.21
N ALA A 13 27.90 -14.13 26.14
CA ALA A 13 26.85 -15.10 26.48
C ALA A 13 25.66 -14.44 27.16
N GLU A 14 24.72 -13.93 26.37
CA GLU A 14 23.32 -13.84 26.82
C GLU A 14 22.40 -14.03 25.62
N ARG A 15 22.24 -15.30 25.26
CA ARG A 15 21.07 -15.81 24.52
C ARG A 15 19.84 -15.35 25.29
N ARG A 16 19.18 -14.30 24.82
CA ARG A 16 17.79 -14.05 25.22
C ARG A 16 16.98 -15.27 24.81
N GLN A 17 16.50 -16.00 25.81
CA GLN A 17 15.45 -16.98 25.66
C GLN A 17 14.32 -16.32 24.89
N TRP A 18 14.05 -16.81 23.69
CA TRP A 18 12.74 -16.70 23.09
C TRP A 18 11.85 -17.57 23.95
N LEU A 19 11.19 -16.99 24.95
CA LEU A 19 9.98 -17.61 25.49
C LEU A 19 9.05 -17.78 24.28
N SER A 20 8.82 -19.04 23.90
CA SER A 20 7.83 -19.38 22.90
C SER A 20 6.48 -18.93 23.42
N LEU A 21 5.96 -17.83 22.88
CA LEU A 21 4.53 -17.55 22.90
C LEU A 21 3.82 -18.49 21.91
N SER A 22 4.04 -19.80 22.08
CA SER A 22 3.18 -20.85 21.57
C SER A 22 2.06 -21.02 22.59
N ASN A 23 1.09 -20.11 22.55
CA ASN A 23 -0.32 -20.30 22.92
C ASN A 23 -1.01 -18.94 23.09
N VAL A 24 -1.48 -18.36 21.98
CA VAL A 24 -2.74 -17.63 21.98
C VAL A 24 -3.58 -18.28 20.89
N ARG A 25 -4.28 -19.34 21.31
CA ARG A 25 -5.31 -20.01 20.53
C ARG A 25 -6.60 -19.21 20.76
N HIS A 26 -6.90 -18.28 19.86
CA HIS A 26 -8.24 -17.70 19.73
C HIS A 26 -8.74 -17.99 18.33
N GLN A 27 -9.44 -19.11 18.24
CA GLN A 27 -10.62 -19.41 17.44
C GLN A 27 -10.70 -18.73 16.06
N GLU A 28 -10.39 -19.53 15.04
CA GLU A 28 -10.88 -19.38 13.67
C GLU A 28 -12.42 -19.37 13.71
N ALA A 29 -13.02 -18.27 13.24
CA ALA A 29 -14.42 -18.24 12.87
C ALA A 29 -14.49 -18.43 11.36
N GLU A 30 -14.84 -19.65 10.96
CA GLU A 30 -15.27 -20.00 9.62
C GLU A 30 -16.54 -19.19 9.30
N ALA A 31 -16.45 -18.27 8.34
CA ALA A 31 -17.62 -17.72 7.66
C ALA A 31 -17.58 -18.28 6.24
N ALA A 32 -18.63 -19.04 5.92
CA ALA A 32 -18.81 -19.78 4.69
C ALA A 32 -18.63 -18.91 3.44
N GLU A 33 -17.85 -19.42 2.49
CA GLU A 33 -17.95 -19.08 1.07
C GLU A 33 -19.15 -19.85 0.51
N ASP A 34 -20.19 -19.14 0.08
CA ASP A 34 -21.27 -19.70 -0.73
C ASP A 34 -21.19 -18.99 -2.09
N ASP A 35 -20.64 -19.72 -3.07
CA ASP A 35 -20.54 -19.31 -4.47
C ASP A 35 -21.90 -19.54 -5.15
N GLN A 36 -22.57 -18.46 -5.54
CA GLN A 36 -23.57 -18.48 -6.61
C GLN A 36 -23.40 -17.26 -7.52
N GLU A 37 -22.95 -17.53 -8.75
CA GLU A 37 -23.19 -16.66 -9.91
C GLU A 37 -24.61 -16.92 -10.43
N GLU A 38 -25.40 -15.88 -10.61
CA GLU A 38 -26.48 -15.82 -11.61
C GLU A 38 -26.51 -14.39 -12.17
N GLY A 39 -26.55 -14.29 -13.50
CA GLY A 39 -26.37 -13.04 -14.22
C GLY A 39 -27.63 -12.19 -14.38
N GLY A 40 -27.40 -11.01 -14.95
CA GLY A 40 -28.40 -10.28 -15.73
C GLY A 40 -29.08 -9.10 -15.04
N GLU A 41 -28.79 -7.93 -15.61
CA GLU A 41 -29.61 -6.69 -15.61
C GLU A 41 -29.26 -5.61 -14.57
N ASP A 42 -28.85 -4.45 -15.13
CA ASP A 42 -28.83 -3.08 -14.60
C ASP A 42 -27.45 -2.42 -14.31
N GLU A 43 -26.57 -2.41 -15.31
CA GLU A 43 -25.31 -1.62 -15.30
C GLU A 43 -25.52 -0.08 -15.36
N GLU A 44 -26.74 0.44 -15.57
CA GLU A 44 -26.93 1.89 -15.82
C GLU A 44 -27.15 2.79 -14.59
N LYS A 45 -27.16 2.27 -13.36
CA LYS A 45 -27.34 3.12 -12.15
C LYS A 45 -26.07 3.35 -11.32
N LYS A 46 -24.91 2.84 -11.73
CA LYS A 46 -23.66 3.01 -10.96
C LYS A 46 -22.86 4.27 -11.33
N ALA A 47 -23.38 5.14 -12.19
CA ALA A 47 -22.63 6.28 -12.71
C ALA A 47 -22.93 7.64 -12.06
N ASN A 48 -23.93 7.77 -11.17
CA ASN A 48 -24.31 9.10 -10.63
C ASN A 48 -24.68 9.18 -9.14
N LEU A 49 -24.46 8.13 -8.34
CA LEU A 49 -24.39 8.33 -6.90
C LEU A 49 -22.96 8.73 -6.53
N ARG A 50 -22.74 10.03 -6.30
CA ARG A 50 -21.77 10.39 -5.26
C ARG A 50 -22.23 9.64 -4.02
N PRO A 51 -21.37 8.88 -3.33
CA PRO A 51 -21.81 8.19 -2.13
C PRO A 51 -22.46 9.23 -1.22
N VAL A 52 -23.74 9.05 -0.91
CA VAL A 52 -24.38 9.79 0.15
C VAL A 52 -23.62 9.36 1.38
N ILE A 53 -22.71 10.20 1.87
CA ILE A 53 -21.98 9.90 3.09
C ILE A 53 -23.03 9.99 4.18
N ASP A 54 -23.53 8.85 4.65
CA ASP A 54 -24.49 8.83 5.74
C ASP A 54 -23.88 9.59 6.93
N PRO A 55 -24.63 10.42 7.67
CA PRO A 55 -24.09 11.15 8.82
C PRO A 55 -23.42 10.23 9.86
N ARG A 56 -23.76 8.94 9.84
CA ARG A 56 -23.15 7.87 10.65
C ARG A 56 -21.81 7.38 10.09
N ASP A 57 -21.61 7.42 8.77
CA ASP A 57 -20.32 7.14 8.11
C ASP A 57 -19.32 8.28 8.31
N ASN A 58 -19.79 9.52 8.48
CA ASN A 58 -18.94 10.62 8.95
C ASN A 58 -18.43 10.39 10.38
N PHE A 59 -19.22 9.73 11.24
CA PHE A 59 -18.79 9.36 12.59
C PHE A 59 -17.79 8.21 12.54
N VAL A 60 -18.02 7.16 11.74
CA VAL A 60 -17.08 6.04 11.58
C VAL A 60 -15.77 6.50 10.93
N ASN A 61 -15.82 7.33 9.88
CA ASN A 61 -14.62 7.91 9.26
C ASN A 61 -13.89 8.86 10.22
N ALA A 62 -14.60 9.71 10.98
CA ALA A 62 -13.96 10.58 11.96
C ALA A 62 -13.33 9.78 13.11
N VAL A 63 -14.00 8.75 13.62
CA VAL A 63 -13.48 7.84 14.65
C VAL A 63 -12.27 7.07 14.13
N TRP A 64 -12.31 6.56 12.90
CA TRP A 64 -11.18 5.88 12.27
C TRP A 64 -9.98 6.80 12.07
N PHE A 65 -10.18 8.05 11.60
CA PHE A 65 -9.10 9.04 11.49
C PHE A 65 -8.52 9.45 12.85
N VAL A 66 -9.36 9.64 13.87
CA VAL A 66 -8.90 9.92 15.25
C VAL A 66 -8.16 8.72 15.81
N HIS A 67 -8.67 7.51 15.58
CA HIS A 67 -8.03 6.27 16.02
C HIS A 67 -6.69 6.05 15.34
N ILE A 68 -6.55 6.30 14.03
CA ILE A 68 -5.26 6.25 13.34
C ILE A 68 -4.28 7.28 13.90
N ARG A 69 -4.74 8.50 14.22
CA ARG A 69 -3.88 9.51 14.85
C ARG A 69 -3.46 9.10 16.25
N VAL A 70 -4.39 8.60 17.08
CA VAL A 70 -4.13 8.17 18.45
C VAL A 70 -3.27 6.91 18.49
N LEU A 71 -3.61 5.88 17.70
CA LEU A 71 -2.78 4.69 17.52
C LEU A 71 -1.42 5.03 16.94
N GLY A 72 -1.34 5.99 16.01
CA GLY A 72 -0.08 6.46 15.46
C GLY A 72 0.82 7.04 16.55
N VAL A 73 0.27 7.89 17.42
CA VAL A 73 1.01 8.48 18.55
C VAL A 73 1.40 7.43 19.59
N ILE A 74 0.46 6.56 20.00
CA ILE A 74 0.73 5.51 20.99
C ILE A 74 1.76 4.51 20.44
N ALA A 75 1.61 4.06 19.20
CA ALA A 75 2.57 3.17 18.55
C ALA A 75 3.93 3.84 18.40
N TYR A 76 3.98 5.12 18.02
CA TYR A 76 5.22 5.88 17.91
C TYR A 76 5.95 5.99 19.26
N GLU A 77 5.25 6.36 20.33
CA GLU A 77 5.84 6.48 21.67
C GLU A 77 6.34 5.12 22.19
N LEU A 78 5.56 4.05 22.01
CA LEU A 78 5.96 2.70 22.42
C LEU A 78 7.19 2.18 21.68
N THR A 79 7.29 2.47 20.37
CA THR A 79 8.36 1.95 19.49
C THR A 79 9.63 2.76 19.58
N TYR A 80 9.54 4.09 19.57
CA TYR A 80 10.70 4.99 19.51
C TYR A 80 11.06 5.60 20.86
N ARG A 81 10.13 5.72 21.82
CA ARG A 81 10.39 6.18 23.20
C ARG A 81 11.20 7.48 23.28
N GLY A 82 10.85 8.45 22.44
CA GLY A 82 11.54 9.75 22.33
C GLY A 82 12.86 9.75 21.54
N VAL A 83 13.34 8.60 21.03
CA VAL A 83 14.52 8.51 20.17
C VAL A 83 14.13 8.80 18.71
N PRO A 84 14.93 9.53 17.92
CA PRO A 84 14.57 9.81 16.53
C PRO A 84 14.49 8.53 15.68
N VAL A 85 13.53 8.52 14.74
CA VAL A 85 13.15 7.35 13.90
C VAL A 85 14.33 6.69 13.17
N TRP A 86 15.31 7.48 12.74
CA TRP A 86 16.44 6.97 11.96
C TRP A 86 17.53 6.31 12.80
N VAL A 87 17.51 6.43 14.14
CA VAL A 87 18.50 5.81 15.03
C VAL A 87 18.52 4.28 14.91
N PRO A 88 17.38 3.58 14.96
CA PRO A 88 17.36 2.12 14.72
C PRO A 88 17.59 1.73 13.25
N TYR A 89 17.56 2.68 12.30
CA TYR A 89 17.71 2.38 10.88
C TYR A 89 19.18 2.22 10.48
N ARG A 90 19.55 1.04 9.94
CA ARG A 90 20.91 0.74 9.47
C ARG A 90 20.92 0.49 7.96
N ARG A 91 21.82 1.16 7.22
CA ARG A 91 21.97 1.01 5.77
C ARG A 91 22.95 -0.11 5.42
N ASN A 92 22.58 -0.94 4.45
CA ASN A 92 23.51 -1.88 3.81
C ASN A 92 24.23 -1.19 2.65
N PHE A 93 25.55 -0.99 2.79
CA PHE A 93 26.43 -0.45 1.77
C PHE A 93 27.77 -1.19 1.82
N LYS A 94 28.51 -1.17 0.70
CA LYS A 94 29.78 -1.89 0.60
C LYS A 94 30.93 -1.09 1.21
N GLY A 95 31.73 -1.73 2.06
CA GLY A 95 32.97 -1.17 2.60
C GLY A 95 32.83 -0.53 3.99
N ARG A 96 33.91 0.11 4.45
CA ARG A 96 33.97 0.74 5.80
C ARG A 96 33.44 2.17 5.84
N ARG A 97 33.55 2.92 4.73
CA ARG A 97 33.09 4.31 4.65
C ARG A 97 31.74 4.38 3.96
N LEU A 98 30.85 5.19 4.52
CA LEU A 98 29.53 5.46 3.95
C LEU A 98 29.71 6.17 2.59
N PRO A 99 28.88 5.86 1.58
CA PRO A 99 28.87 6.63 0.34
C PRO A 99 28.47 8.08 0.61
N GLU A 100 29.03 9.01 -0.16
CA GLU A 100 28.79 10.45 -0.01
C GLU A 100 27.29 10.80 -0.18
N LYS A 101 26.62 10.12 -1.11
CA LYS A 101 25.20 10.34 -1.41
C LYS A 101 24.39 9.08 -1.15
N THR A 102 23.18 9.27 -0.64
CA THR A 102 22.17 8.22 -0.51
C THR A 102 21.54 7.90 -1.86
N ARG A 103 20.79 6.79 -1.91
CA ARG A 103 19.93 6.48 -3.06
C ARG A 103 18.92 7.60 -3.28
N LYS A 104 18.54 7.84 -4.54
CA LYS A 104 17.59 8.90 -4.94
C LYS A 104 16.19 8.63 -4.39
N THR A 105 15.71 7.40 -4.48
CA THR A 105 14.37 6.98 -4.06
C THR A 105 14.45 5.75 -3.15
N CYS A 106 13.45 5.59 -2.29
CA CYS A 106 13.36 4.41 -1.41
C CYS A 106 12.77 3.17 -2.09
N ILE A 107 11.94 3.39 -3.11
CA ILE A 107 11.29 2.37 -3.93
C ILE A 107 12.23 1.97 -5.06
N ASN A 108 12.35 0.67 -5.30
CA ASN A 108 13.15 0.12 -6.39
C ASN A 108 12.25 -0.20 -7.59
N VAL A 109 12.23 0.69 -8.57
CA VAL A 109 11.36 0.62 -9.76
C VAL A 109 11.71 -0.60 -10.61
N ASP A 110 13.00 -0.85 -10.85
CA ASP A 110 13.49 -1.95 -11.69
C ASP A 110 13.08 -3.31 -11.15
N LEU A 111 12.96 -3.43 -9.82
CA LEU A 111 12.47 -4.64 -9.17
C LEU A 111 10.96 -4.78 -9.30
N LEU A 112 10.20 -3.69 -9.12
CA LEU A 112 8.74 -3.73 -9.20
C LEU A 112 8.25 -4.06 -10.62
N ASN A 113 8.91 -3.53 -11.64
CA ASN A 113 8.56 -3.80 -13.05
C ASN A 113 8.66 -5.29 -13.42
N GLN A 114 9.48 -6.09 -12.72
CA GLN A 114 9.55 -7.54 -12.95
C GLN A 114 8.28 -8.29 -12.53
N PHE A 115 7.49 -7.70 -11.63
CA PHE A 115 6.24 -8.28 -11.14
C PHE A 115 4.99 -7.67 -11.77
N ILE A 116 5.15 -6.74 -12.71
CA ILE A 116 4.06 -6.04 -13.40
C ILE A 116 4.01 -6.51 -14.84
N SER A 117 2.81 -6.79 -15.35
CA SER A 117 2.57 -7.11 -16.75
C SER A 117 2.77 -5.86 -17.63
N PRO A 118 3.56 -5.93 -18.71
CA PRO A 118 3.83 -4.76 -19.56
C PRO A 118 2.59 -4.27 -20.31
N GLU A 119 1.65 -5.16 -20.66
CA GLU A 119 0.48 -4.83 -21.48
C GLU A 119 -0.69 -4.29 -20.64
N THR A 120 -0.92 -4.89 -19.47
CA THR A 120 -2.07 -4.55 -18.62
C THR A 120 -1.70 -3.61 -17.46
N GLY A 121 -0.43 -3.51 -17.08
CA GLY A 121 -0.02 -2.78 -15.87
C GLY A 121 -0.45 -3.46 -14.56
N GLU A 122 -0.98 -4.69 -14.65
CA GLU A 122 -1.45 -5.46 -13.51
C GLU A 122 -0.32 -6.25 -12.86
N VAL A 123 -0.39 -6.41 -11.54
CA VAL A 123 0.59 -7.19 -10.78
C VAL A 123 0.33 -8.68 -11.00
N ILE A 124 1.37 -9.42 -11.39
CA ILE A 124 1.30 -10.86 -11.63
C ILE A 124 0.98 -11.58 -10.32
N SER A 125 0.03 -12.53 -10.37
CA SER A 125 -0.40 -13.28 -9.19
C SER A 125 0.73 -14.10 -8.54
N TYR A 126 0.60 -14.37 -7.24
CA TYR A 126 1.56 -15.15 -6.46
C TYR A 126 1.72 -16.59 -6.97
N THR A 127 0.70 -17.18 -7.59
CA THR A 127 0.76 -18.54 -8.17
C THR A 127 1.78 -18.63 -9.31
N LYS A 128 1.90 -17.57 -10.11
CA LYS A 128 2.86 -17.53 -11.23
C LYS A 128 4.26 -17.13 -10.78
N THR A 129 4.37 -16.24 -9.79
CA THR A 129 5.65 -15.69 -9.31
C THR A 129 6.31 -16.53 -8.22
N GLY A 130 5.56 -17.40 -7.54
CA GLY A 130 6.06 -18.22 -6.42
C GLY A 130 6.27 -17.42 -5.12
N LEU A 131 5.66 -16.23 -5.01
CA LEU A 131 5.78 -15.39 -3.81
C LEU A 131 4.89 -15.90 -2.67
N CYS A 132 5.38 -15.80 -1.44
CA CYS A 132 4.52 -15.95 -0.25
C CYS A 132 3.43 -14.87 -0.24
N GLN A 133 2.21 -15.21 0.17
CA GLN A 133 1.06 -14.30 0.21
C GLN A 133 1.35 -13.00 1.00
N MET A 134 2.08 -13.09 2.11
CA MET A 134 2.48 -11.91 2.89
C MET A 134 3.42 -10.97 2.14
N GLN A 135 4.30 -11.52 1.30
CA GLN A 135 5.20 -10.71 0.47
C GLN A 135 4.46 -10.13 -0.72
N HIS A 136 3.51 -10.87 -1.30
CA HIS A 136 2.65 -10.36 -2.36
C HIS A 136 1.79 -9.18 -1.88
N LYS A 137 1.24 -9.23 -0.65
CA LYS A 137 0.55 -8.07 -0.03
C LYS A 137 1.45 -6.84 0.08
N LYS A 138 2.71 -7.03 0.51
CA LYS A 138 3.70 -5.94 0.59
C LYS A 138 4.04 -5.39 -0.80
N LEU A 139 4.15 -6.25 -1.79
CA LEU A 139 4.37 -5.87 -3.19
C LEU A 139 3.23 -4.98 -3.69
N LEU A 140 1.97 -5.38 -3.47
CA LEU A 140 0.80 -4.58 -3.87
C LEU A 140 0.82 -3.18 -3.25
N ILE A 141 1.12 -3.07 -1.95
CA ILE A 141 1.25 -1.77 -1.26
C ILE A 141 2.36 -0.92 -1.89
N ALA A 142 3.52 -1.53 -2.17
CA ALA A 142 4.66 -0.82 -2.77
C ALA A 142 4.36 -0.34 -4.20
N VAL A 143 3.64 -1.15 -4.99
CA VAL A 143 3.21 -0.80 -6.34
C VAL A 143 2.20 0.35 -6.30
N ALA A 144 1.21 0.30 -5.41
CA ALA A 144 0.26 1.40 -5.21
C ALA A 144 0.98 2.71 -4.84
N GLN A 145 1.90 2.66 -3.87
CA GLN A 145 2.72 3.82 -3.51
C GLN A 145 3.56 4.36 -4.67
N ALA A 146 4.07 3.48 -5.53
CA ALA A 146 4.86 3.88 -6.70
C ALA A 146 4.00 4.56 -7.77
N TYR A 147 2.75 4.13 -7.93
CA TYR A 147 1.77 4.78 -8.78
C TYR A 147 1.35 6.16 -8.25
N ASP A 148 1.09 6.28 -6.95
CA ASP A 148 0.79 7.57 -6.31
C ASP A 148 1.93 8.58 -6.47
N GLN A 149 3.18 8.09 -6.46
CA GLN A 149 4.38 8.90 -6.68
C GLN A 149 4.68 9.14 -8.17
N GLY A 150 3.94 8.53 -9.09
CA GLY A 150 4.20 8.60 -10.53
C GLY A 150 5.56 8.05 -10.95
N THR A 151 6.11 7.09 -10.18
CA THR A 151 7.42 6.49 -10.49
C THR A 151 7.31 5.30 -11.45
N ILE A 152 6.13 4.66 -11.51
CA ILE A 152 5.78 3.59 -12.46
C ILE A 152 4.66 4.12 -13.36
N GLU A 153 4.70 3.71 -14.63
CA GLU A 153 3.67 4.03 -15.61
C GLU A 153 2.45 3.12 -15.40
N MET A 154 1.26 3.72 -15.23
CA MET A 154 -0.02 3.02 -15.16
C MET A 154 -0.87 3.42 -16.37
N PRO A 155 -1.65 2.49 -16.97
CA PRO A 155 -2.70 2.87 -17.90
C PRO A 155 -3.77 3.71 -17.21
N VAL A 156 -3.86 4.99 -17.57
CA VAL A 156 -4.87 5.91 -17.03
C VAL A 156 -6.16 5.77 -17.86
N PRO A 157 -7.32 5.50 -17.24
CA PRO A 157 -8.57 5.36 -17.97
C PRO A 157 -8.96 6.68 -18.65
N PHE A 158 -9.39 6.60 -19.90
CA PHE A 158 -9.85 7.77 -20.63
C PHE A 158 -11.21 8.22 -20.10
N ARG A 159 -11.28 9.45 -19.57
CA ARG A 159 -12.55 10.05 -19.14
C ARG A 159 -13.29 10.61 -20.34
N GLN A 160 -14.42 10.01 -20.70
CA GLN A 160 -15.31 10.56 -21.72
C GLN A 160 -16.10 11.73 -21.15
N TYR A 161 -16.10 12.85 -21.87
CA TYR A 161 -16.85 14.06 -21.51
C TYR A 161 -17.98 14.27 -22.50
N ASP A 162 -19.19 14.51 -21.99
CA ASP A 162 -20.28 15.06 -22.80
C ASP A 162 -20.10 16.59 -22.94
N TYR A 163 -19.39 17.00 -23.99
CA TYR A 163 -19.11 18.40 -24.29
C TYR A 163 -20.38 19.25 -24.55
N SER A 164 -21.53 18.61 -24.80
CA SER A 164 -22.78 19.31 -25.04
C SER A 164 -23.34 20.02 -23.80
N GLN A 165 -22.81 19.71 -22.61
CA GLN A 165 -23.17 20.36 -21.35
C GLN A 165 -22.44 21.71 -21.15
N TYR A 166 -21.28 21.89 -21.81
CA TYR A 166 -20.47 23.11 -21.70
C TYR A 166 -20.66 24.07 -22.89
N TYR A 167 -21.01 23.56 -24.07
CA TYR A 167 -21.22 24.36 -25.28
C TYR A 167 -22.66 24.21 -25.81
N PRO A 168 -23.67 24.80 -25.14
CA PRO A 168 -25.06 24.66 -25.55
C PRO A 168 -25.35 25.24 -26.94
N THR A 169 -24.59 26.25 -27.37
CA THR A 169 -24.70 26.86 -28.71
C THR A 169 -24.39 25.89 -29.85
N ALA A 170 -23.54 24.87 -29.62
CA ALA A 170 -23.27 23.82 -30.59
C ALA A 170 -24.41 22.80 -30.70
N LYS A 171 -25.23 22.65 -29.65
CA LYS A 171 -26.42 21.79 -29.61
C LYS A 171 -27.55 22.32 -30.50
N GLU A 172 -27.62 23.63 -30.70
CA GLU A 172 -28.61 24.29 -31.56
C GLU A 172 -28.23 24.20 -33.05
N GLN A 173 -26.93 24.15 -33.36
CA GLN A 173 -26.42 24.00 -34.74
C GLN A 173 -26.57 22.56 -35.27
N THR A 174 -26.54 21.56 -34.40
CA THR A 174 -26.78 20.16 -34.78
C THR A 174 -28.28 19.88 -34.99
N LYS A 175 -29.16 20.43 -34.14
CA LYS A 175 -30.62 20.31 -34.29
C LYS A 175 -31.16 21.01 -35.54
N SER A 176 -30.63 22.19 -35.89
CA SER A 176 -31.02 22.92 -37.10
C SER A 176 -30.58 22.25 -38.40
N LYS A 177 -29.55 21.37 -38.37
CA LYS A 177 -29.13 20.55 -39.52
C LYS A 177 -29.90 19.23 -39.68
N THR A 178 -30.44 18.67 -38.60
CA THR A 178 -31.25 17.43 -38.65
C THR A 178 -32.70 17.67 -39.08
N GLN A 179 -33.18 18.92 -39.08
CA GLN A 179 -34.56 19.28 -39.48
C GLN A 179 -34.69 19.72 -40.96
N GLN A 180 -33.61 19.65 -41.75
CA GLN A 180 -33.60 20.05 -43.17
C GLN A 180 -33.35 18.87 -44.12
N GLN A 181 -33.63 17.63 -43.68
CA GLN A 181 -33.63 16.44 -44.52
C GLN A 181 -34.96 15.70 -44.38
#